data_AF-A0A7G6YJC5-F1
#
_entry.id   AF-A0A7G6YJC5-F1
#
_cell.length_a   1.000
_cell.length_b   1.000
_cell.length_c   1.000
_cell.angle_alpha   90.00
_cell.angle_beta   90.00
_cell.angle_gamma   90.00
#
_symmetry.space_group_name_H-M   'P 1'
#
loop_
_entity.id
_entity.type
_entity.pdbx_description
1 polymer ?
#
loop_
_entity_poly.entity_id
_entity_poly.type
_entity_poly.pdbx_seq_one_letter_code
_entity_poly.pdbx_strand_id
1 'polypeptide(L)'
;MLPRNIQAYVDFVIEYAKENGFDLTNMKLQKILYYLQAWSLAISDDDLFDDVPQAWMHGPVYTDVYHKYSHLKAAPIVAPVSRPSVARLPISPIAFTSGELVEQERILETILESYMPQTAEWLKNQTHREQPWIEAREGLPPMAPSTKYLSKQTMREYYTTSADMHHPLNPFIPETVAASDINIQKPLSDLKSQWTTMEAYFEGIQEDQVMQKAEDLLLILREFKPTRLVVELTYDHDLYMRAEMPDGHNLHVSITFGEDSDPEDNTFLALFHNKEELWNVSCAFNQLSDTLDTQLNQKELVA
;
A
#
# COMPACT_ATOMS: atom_id res chain seq x y z
N MET A 1 6.26 -26.29 10.46
CA MET A 1 6.28 -25.46 9.24
C MET A 1 5.14 -25.86 8.32
N LEU A 2 4.43 -24.87 7.77
CA LEU A 2 3.62 -25.09 6.57
C LEU A 2 4.51 -25.72 5.47
N PRO A 3 3.95 -26.53 4.55
CA PRO A 3 4.73 -27.00 3.42
C PRO A 3 5.26 -25.79 2.65
N ARG A 4 6.52 -25.83 2.18
CA ARG A 4 7.15 -24.82 1.32
C ARG A 4 6.52 -24.81 -0.09
N ASN A 5 5.22 -24.59 -0.13
CA ASN A 5 4.38 -24.67 -1.30
C ASN A 5 3.51 -23.42 -1.32
N ILE A 6 3.74 -22.57 -2.33
CA ILE A 6 3.05 -21.29 -2.51
C ILE A 6 1.52 -21.45 -2.55
N GLN A 7 0.98 -22.59 -2.98
CA GLN A 7 -0.46 -22.82 -3.06
C GLN A 7 -1.15 -22.76 -1.68
N ALA A 8 -0.49 -23.23 -0.61
CA ALA A 8 -1.04 -23.14 0.74
C ALA A 8 -1.21 -21.67 1.19
N TYR A 9 -0.25 -20.82 0.83
CA TYR A 9 -0.29 -19.39 1.12
C TYR A 9 -1.25 -18.62 0.22
N VAL A 10 -1.42 -19.04 -1.03
CA VAL A 10 -2.49 -18.53 -1.92
C VAL A 10 -3.85 -18.79 -1.29
N ASP A 11 -4.11 -20.01 -0.83
CA ASP A 11 -5.40 -20.38 -0.24
C ASP A 11 -5.64 -19.62 1.07
N PHE A 12 -4.59 -19.46 1.90
CA PHE A 12 -4.64 -18.65 3.12
C PHE A 12 -4.98 -17.19 2.85
N VAL A 13 -4.33 -16.55 1.88
CA VAL A 13 -4.60 -15.15 1.49
C VAL A 13 -6.03 -14.98 0.96
N ILE A 14 -6.50 -15.92 0.14
CA ILE A 14 -7.86 -15.91 -0.39
C ILE A 14 -8.89 -16.02 0.74
N GLU A 15 -8.67 -16.92 1.69
CA GLU A 15 -9.60 -17.11 2.80
C GLU A 15 -9.61 -15.91 3.73
N TYR A 16 -8.43 -15.37 4.08
CA TYR A 16 -8.32 -14.13 4.84
C TYR A 16 -9.09 -12.98 4.19
N ALA A 17 -8.96 -12.80 2.87
CA ALA A 17 -9.68 -11.75 2.14
C ALA A 17 -11.20 -11.95 2.20
N LYS A 18 -11.70 -13.18 2.04
CA LYS A 18 -13.14 -13.49 2.13
C LYS A 18 -13.70 -13.24 3.53
N GLU A 19 -13.00 -13.71 4.56
CA GLU A 19 -13.46 -13.61 5.95
C GLU A 19 -13.54 -12.16 6.41
N ASN A 20 -12.62 -11.32 5.92
CA ASN A 20 -12.52 -9.91 6.27
C ASN A 20 -13.17 -8.96 5.24
N GLY A 21 -13.84 -9.48 4.21
CA GLY A 21 -14.61 -8.68 3.24
C GLY A 21 -13.76 -7.84 2.29
N PHE A 22 -12.49 -8.19 2.06
CA PHE A 22 -11.61 -7.47 1.15
C PHE A 22 -11.77 -7.92 -0.31
N ASP A 23 -11.70 -6.96 -1.23
CA ASP A 23 -11.38 -7.24 -2.64
C ASP A 23 -9.97 -7.82 -2.74
N LEU A 24 -9.87 -8.94 -3.47
CA LEU A 24 -8.62 -9.53 -3.90
C LEU A 24 -8.58 -9.77 -5.42
N THR A 25 -7.95 -8.88 -6.17
CA THR A 25 -7.60 -9.10 -7.59
C THR A 25 -6.35 -9.98 -7.75
N ASN A 26 -6.11 -10.51 -8.96
CA ASN A 26 -4.88 -11.25 -9.27
C ASN A 26 -3.63 -10.38 -9.02
N MET A 27 -3.65 -9.11 -9.43
CA MET A 27 -2.52 -8.20 -9.19
C MET A 27 -2.25 -8.02 -7.69
N LYS A 28 -3.30 -7.82 -6.89
CA LYS A 28 -3.18 -7.70 -5.42
C LYS A 28 -2.63 -8.97 -4.79
N LEU A 29 -3.15 -10.15 -5.17
CA LEU A 29 -2.65 -11.44 -4.69
C LEU A 29 -1.14 -11.59 -4.92
N GLN A 30 -0.63 -11.24 -6.11
CA GLN A 30 0.80 -11.30 -6.42
C GLN A 30 1.64 -10.45 -5.45
N LYS A 31 1.17 -9.23 -5.15
CA LYS A 31 1.87 -8.31 -4.26
C LYS A 31 1.84 -8.77 -2.81
N ILE A 32 0.69 -9.26 -2.34
CA ILE A 32 0.58 -9.81 -0.99
C ILE A 32 1.52 -11.01 -0.81
N LEU A 33 1.57 -11.95 -1.74
CA LEU A 33 2.49 -13.10 -1.66
C LEU A 33 3.96 -12.65 -1.64
N TYR A 34 4.30 -11.61 -2.39
CA TYR A 34 5.64 -11.02 -2.36
C TYR A 34 5.97 -10.46 -0.96
N TYR A 35 5.08 -9.68 -0.36
CA TYR A 35 5.28 -9.12 0.99
C TYR A 35 5.37 -10.21 2.07
N LEU A 36 4.54 -11.27 1.99
CA LEU A 36 4.63 -12.40 2.92
C LEU A 36 6.01 -13.05 2.88
N GLN A 37 6.53 -13.36 1.68
CA GLN A 37 7.86 -13.94 1.53
C GLN A 37 8.97 -12.99 2.01
N ALA A 38 8.89 -11.71 1.65
CA ALA A 38 9.92 -10.72 1.95
C ALA A 38 10.07 -10.48 3.47
N TRP A 39 8.95 -10.31 4.17
CA TRP A 39 8.97 -10.14 5.63
C TRP A 39 9.34 -11.42 6.38
N SER A 40 8.89 -12.60 5.91
CA SER A 40 9.34 -13.87 6.47
C SER A 40 10.86 -14.04 6.36
N LEU A 41 11.41 -13.75 5.18
CA LEU A 41 12.85 -13.78 4.95
C LEU A 41 13.61 -12.84 5.90
N ALA A 42 13.07 -11.66 6.19
CA ALA A 42 13.71 -10.68 7.06
C ALA A 42 13.64 -11.02 8.55
N ILE A 43 12.56 -11.65 9.01
CA ILE A 43 12.27 -11.86 10.44
C ILE A 43 12.77 -13.22 10.92
N SER A 44 12.48 -14.27 10.16
CA SER A 44 12.80 -15.64 10.54
C SER A 44 13.97 -16.24 9.77
N ASP A 45 14.57 -15.48 8.83
CA ASP A 45 15.61 -15.96 7.91
C ASP A 45 15.17 -17.21 7.12
N ASP A 46 13.86 -17.41 6.95
CA ASP A 46 13.28 -18.61 6.37
C ASP A 46 12.29 -18.29 5.26
N ASP A 47 12.32 -19.14 4.24
CA ASP A 47 11.43 -19.09 3.09
C ASP A 47 10.07 -19.68 3.47
N LEU A 48 8.98 -18.94 3.22
CA LEU A 48 7.63 -19.50 3.31
C LEU A 48 7.41 -20.56 2.23
N PHE A 49 7.90 -20.27 1.02
CA PHE A 49 7.83 -21.18 -0.13
C PHE A 49 9.06 -21.05 -1.03
N ASP A 50 9.29 -22.09 -1.84
CA ASP A 50 10.50 -22.21 -2.66
C ASP A 50 10.45 -21.29 -3.91
N ASP A 51 9.24 -20.97 -4.38
CA ASP A 51 9.00 -20.12 -5.55
C ASP A 51 9.68 -18.75 -5.46
N VAL A 52 10.16 -18.26 -6.60
CA VAL A 52 10.82 -16.95 -6.72
C VAL A 52 10.03 -16.08 -7.71
N PRO A 53 9.65 -14.85 -7.35
CA PRO A 53 8.90 -14.00 -8.25
C PRO A 53 9.79 -13.43 -9.36
N GLN A 54 9.19 -13.13 -10.51
CA GLN A 54 9.82 -12.40 -11.62
C GLN A 54 9.47 -10.91 -11.55
N ALA A 55 10.39 -10.05 -12.02
CA ALA A 55 10.26 -8.60 -11.99
C ALA A 55 9.48 -8.05 -13.20
N TRP A 56 8.20 -8.41 -13.30
CA TRP A 56 7.33 -7.98 -14.40
C TRP A 56 7.06 -6.47 -14.36
N MET A 57 6.48 -5.95 -15.45
CA MET A 57 6.17 -4.53 -15.63
C MET A 57 5.33 -3.96 -14.47
N HIS A 58 4.32 -4.70 -14.00
CA HIS A 58 3.44 -4.29 -12.89
C HIS A 58 3.89 -4.86 -11.54
N GLY A 59 5.20 -5.07 -11.36
CA GLY A 59 5.78 -5.51 -10.09
C GLY A 59 6.11 -7.01 -10.05
N PRO A 60 6.49 -7.54 -8.86
CA PRO A 60 6.82 -8.95 -8.66
C PRO A 60 5.63 -9.88 -9.01
N VAL A 61 5.92 -10.99 -9.70
CA VAL A 61 4.92 -11.98 -10.12
C VAL A 61 5.45 -13.41 -9.96
N TYR A 62 4.71 -14.23 -9.23
CA TYR A 62 4.84 -15.69 -9.24
C TYR A 62 4.06 -16.24 -10.45
N THR A 63 4.79 -16.75 -11.44
CA THR A 63 4.24 -17.09 -12.77
C THR A 63 3.11 -18.10 -12.70
N ASP A 64 3.27 -19.15 -11.90
CA ASP A 64 2.29 -20.24 -11.83
C ASP A 64 0.99 -19.78 -11.18
N VAL A 65 1.10 -18.95 -10.14
CA VAL A 65 -0.06 -18.29 -9.51
C VAL A 65 -0.71 -17.34 -10.50
N TYR A 66 0.06 -16.54 -11.25
CA TYR A 66 -0.50 -15.60 -12.22
C TYR A 66 -1.30 -16.33 -13.29
N HIS A 67 -0.75 -17.37 -13.89
CA HIS A 67 -1.43 -18.14 -14.94
C HIS A 67 -2.72 -18.81 -14.46
N LYS A 68 -2.77 -19.21 -13.18
CA LYS A 68 -3.99 -19.76 -12.58
C LYS A 68 -5.14 -18.75 -12.57
N TYR A 69 -4.86 -17.48 -12.26
CA TYR A 69 -5.89 -16.44 -12.09
C TYR A 69 -5.95 -15.41 -13.24
N SER A 70 -5.07 -15.49 -14.25
CA SER A 70 -4.97 -14.50 -15.33
C SER A 70 -6.24 -14.38 -16.17
N HIS A 71 -7.04 -15.45 -16.25
CA HIS A 71 -8.32 -15.45 -16.97
C HIS A 71 -9.34 -14.45 -16.38
N LEU A 72 -9.18 -14.05 -15.12
CA LEU A 72 -10.03 -13.06 -14.46
C LEU A 72 -9.66 -11.60 -14.81
N LYS A 73 -8.47 -11.36 -15.38
CA LYS A 73 -7.96 -10.01 -15.67
C LYS A 73 -8.05 -9.10 -14.43
N ALA A 74 -8.79 -8.00 -14.52
CA ALA A 74 -9.03 -7.05 -13.43
C ALA A 74 -10.21 -7.45 -12.53
N ALA A 75 -10.97 -8.49 -12.89
CA ALA A 75 -12.04 -8.99 -12.03
C ALA A 75 -11.44 -9.61 -10.75
N PRO A 76 -12.09 -9.43 -9.59
CA PRO A 76 -11.58 -9.94 -8.34
C PRO A 76 -11.71 -11.47 -8.25
N ILE A 77 -10.72 -12.12 -7.65
CA ILE A 77 -10.76 -13.53 -7.21
C ILE A 77 -11.77 -13.66 -6.06
N VAL A 78 -11.82 -12.65 -5.19
CA VAL A 78 -12.78 -12.52 -4.09
C VAL A 78 -13.49 -11.18 -4.25
N ALA A 79 -14.78 -11.21 -4.58
CA ALA A 79 -15.61 -10.02 -4.58
C ALA A 79 -16.06 -9.68 -3.15
N PRO A 80 -16.15 -8.38 -2.78
CA PRO A 80 -16.68 -7.99 -1.49
C PRO A 80 -18.11 -8.49 -1.37
N VAL A 81 -18.35 -9.34 -0.38
CA VAL A 81 -19.70 -9.80 -0.06
C VAL A 81 -20.36 -8.68 0.72
N SER A 82 -21.48 -8.13 0.25
CA SER A 82 -22.31 -7.26 1.07
C SER A 82 -22.77 -8.06 2.29
N ARG A 83 -22.09 -7.94 3.43
CA ARG A 83 -22.52 -8.53 4.70
C ARG A 83 -23.05 -7.41 5.60
N PRO A 84 -24.19 -7.62 6.28
CA PRO A 84 -24.63 -6.73 7.34
C PRO A 84 -23.55 -6.70 8.44
N SER A 85 -23.42 -5.59 9.17
CA SER A 85 -22.42 -5.46 10.23
C SER A 85 -22.50 -6.65 11.19
N VAL A 86 -21.47 -7.50 11.14
CA VAL A 86 -21.26 -8.53 12.15
C VAL A 86 -19.95 -8.19 12.80
N ALA A 87 -20.03 -7.88 14.09
CA ALA A 87 -18.89 -7.70 14.98
C ALA A 87 -17.82 -8.77 14.66
N ARG A 88 -16.55 -8.32 14.57
CA ARG A 88 -15.35 -9.15 14.34
C ARG A 88 -15.58 -10.58 14.80
N LEU A 89 -15.92 -11.46 13.85
CA LEU A 89 -16.00 -12.87 14.18
C LEU A 89 -14.56 -13.30 14.47
N PRO A 90 -14.29 -13.96 15.61
CA PRO A 90 -12.98 -14.54 15.82
C PRO A 90 -12.70 -15.49 14.66
N ILE A 91 -11.55 -15.29 14.03
CA ILE A 91 -10.97 -16.16 13.01
C ILE A 91 -11.17 -17.59 13.49
N SER A 92 -11.80 -18.44 12.68
CA SER A 92 -11.81 -19.87 13.00
C SER A 92 -10.36 -20.31 12.83
N PRO A 93 -9.63 -20.66 13.91
CA PRO A 93 -8.24 -21.00 13.75
C PRO A 93 -8.21 -22.24 12.88
N ILE A 94 -7.50 -22.16 11.75
CA ILE A 94 -6.94 -23.37 11.16
C ILE A 94 -6.03 -23.90 12.27
N ALA A 95 -6.49 -24.90 13.02
CA ALA A 95 -5.83 -25.26 14.28
C ALA A 95 -4.44 -25.85 14.01
N PHE A 96 -3.39 -25.02 14.11
CA PHE A 96 -2.01 -25.45 14.04
C PHE A 96 -1.53 -25.88 15.43
N THR A 97 -0.99 -27.10 15.54
CA THR A 97 -0.81 -27.80 16.82
C THR A 97 0.58 -27.68 17.45
N SER A 98 1.49 -26.87 16.88
CA SER A 98 2.85 -26.65 17.41
C SER A 98 3.17 -25.16 17.61
N GLY A 99 3.94 -24.82 18.65
CA GLY A 99 4.27 -23.42 18.99
C GLY A 99 4.95 -22.62 17.88
N GLU A 100 5.84 -23.23 17.10
CA GLU A 100 6.51 -22.56 15.95
C GLU A 100 5.52 -22.20 14.82
N LEU A 101 4.48 -23.00 14.62
CA LEU A 101 3.44 -22.72 13.62
C LEU A 101 2.54 -21.56 14.06
N VAL A 102 2.26 -21.44 15.36
CA VAL A 102 1.46 -20.33 15.92
C VAL A 102 2.19 -19.00 15.75
N GLU A 103 3.51 -18.98 15.89
CA GLU A 103 4.30 -17.76 15.68
C GLU A 103 4.37 -17.38 14.19
N GLN A 104 4.56 -18.38 13.31
CA GLN A 104 4.52 -18.17 11.87
C GLN A 104 3.16 -17.59 11.42
N GLU A 105 2.05 -18.11 11.94
CA GLU A 105 0.69 -17.61 11.65
C GLU A 105 0.52 -16.14 12.09
N ARG A 106 0.96 -15.79 13.31
CA ARG A 106 0.91 -14.40 13.81
C ARG A 106 1.69 -13.43 12.93
N ILE A 107 2.85 -13.84 12.43
CA ILE A 107 3.64 -13.02 11.50
C ILE A 107 2.87 -12.81 10.20
N LEU A 108 2.29 -13.87 9.63
CA LEU A 108 1.50 -13.78 8.40
C LEU A 108 0.29 -12.88 8.59
N GLU A 109 -0.46 -13.05 9.67
CA GLU A 109 -1.62 -12.21 10.00
C GLU A 109 -1.22 -10.74 10.15
N THR A 110 -0.13 -10.45 10.87
CA THR A 110 0.40 -9.09 11.07
C THR A 110 0.74 -8.41 9.74
N ILE A 111 1.35 -9.15 8.82
CA ILE A 111 1.62 -8.67 7.46
C ILE A 111 0.29 -8.43 6.72
N LEU A 112 -0.64 -9.39 6.74
CA LEU A 112 -1.92 -9.25 6.05
C LEU A 112 -2.74 -8.07 6.59
N GLU A 113 -2.76 -7.84 7.89
CA GLU A 113 -3.46 -6.71 8.51
C GLU A 113 -2.98 -5.35 7.99
N SER A 114 -1.72 -5.27 7.58
CA SER A 114 -1.07 -4.04 7.10
C SER A 114 -1.23 -3.86 5.58
N TYR A 115 -1.03 -4.94 4.80
CA TYR A 115 -0.99 -4.85 3.33
C TYR A 115 -2.33 -5.19 2.66
N MET A 116 -3.17 -6.06 3.23
CA MET A 116 -4.46 -6.44 2.64
C MET A 116 -5.44 -5.26 2.46
N PRO A 117 -5.52 -4.26 3.37
CA PRO A 117 -6.41 -3.12 3.17
C PRO A 117 -6.00 -2.21 1.99
N GLN A 118 -4.76 -2.30 1.52
CA GLN A 118 -4.26 -1.42 0.46
C GLN A 118 -4.81 -1.81 -0.92
N THR A 119 -4.88 -0.84 -1.83
CA THR A 119 -5.29 -1.10 -3.22
C THR A 119 -4.20 -1.87 -3.98
N ALA A 120 -4.59 -2.61 -5.02
CA ALA A 120 -3.62 -3.29 -5.89
C ALA A 120 -2.62 -2.30 -6.51
N GLU A 121 -3.11 -1.09 -6.81
CA GLU A 121 -2.36 0.01 -7.41
C GLU A 121 -1.31 0.58 -6.44
N TRP A 122 -1.70 0.81 -5.20
CA TRP A 122 -0.77 1.23 -4.15
C TRP A 122 0.34 0.20 -3.95
N LEU A 123 -0.02 -1.10 -3.88
CA LEU A 123 0.95 -2.19 -3.73
C LEU A 123 1.90 -2.30 -4.95
N LYS A 124 1.39 -2.10 -6.17
CA LYS A 124 2.22 -2.00 -7.39
C LYS A 124 3.27 -0.90 -7.20
N ASN A 125 2.81 0.31 -6.87
CA ASN A 125 3.66 1.49 -6.71
C ASN A 125 4.70 1.32 -5.62
N GLN A 126 4.36 0.68 -4.50
CA GLN A 126 5.35 0.35 -3.47
C GLN A 126 6.41 -0.61 -4.00
N THR A 127 6.03 -1.74 -4.62
CA THR A 127 7.03 -2.71 -5.10
C THR A 127 7.98 -2.13 -6.15
N HIS A 128 7.57 -1.12 -6.91
CA HIS A 128 8.43 -0.42 -7.87
C HIS A 128 9.50 0.46 -7.23
N ARG A 129 9.39 0.73 -5.94
CA ARG A 129 10.35 1.53 -5.15
C ARG A 129 11.34 0.66 -4.38
N GLU A 130 11.14 -0.65 -4.37
CA GLU A 130 11.90 -1.56 -3.53
C GLU A 130 13.11 -2.13 -4.29
N GLN A 131 14.26 -2.13 -3.62
CA GLN A 131 15.53 -2.57 -4.20
C GLN A 131 15.47 -3.92 -4.93
N PRO A 132 14.77 -4.97 -4.43
CA PRO A 132 14.69 -6.25 -5.13
C PRO A 132 14.10 -6.15 -6.54
N TRP A 133 13.10 -5.29 -6.75
CA TRP A 133 12.48 -5.10 -8.05
C TRP A 133 13.32 -4.19 -8.95
N ILE A 134 13.89 -3.11 -8.38
CA ILE A 134 14.76 -2.16 -9.08
C ILE A 134 15.98 -2.88 -9.65
N GLU A 135 16.69 -3.64 -8.81
CA GLU A 135 17.88 -4.42 -9.20
C GLU A 135 17.55 -5.38 -10.34
N ALA A 136 16.46 -6.14 -10.21
CA ALA A 136 16.07 -7.12 -11.22
C ALA A 136 15.68 -6.48 -12.58
N ARG A 137 15.34 -5.17 -12.61
CA ARG A 137 14.97 -4.44 -13.83
C ARG A 137 16.00 -3.43 -14.30
N GLU A 138 17.19 -3.44 -13.72
CA GLU A 138 18.28 -2.57 -14.15
C GLU A 138 18.51 -2.69 -15.68
N GLY A 139 18.59 -1.53 -16.32
CA GLY A 139 18.77 -1.40 -17.77
C GLY A 139 17.52 -1.59 -18.62
N LEU A 140 16.33 -1.76 -18.02
CA LEU A 140 15.06 -1.90 -18.74
C LEU A 140 14.23 -0.60 -18.70
N PRO A 141 13.60 -0.20 -19.83
CA PRO A 141 12.59 0.85 -19.81
C PRO A 141 11.40 0.53 -18.89
N PRO A 142 10.67 1.55 -18.37
CA PRO A 142 9.56 1.34 -17.43
C PRO A 142 8.52 0.33 -17.92
N MET A 143 8.10 0.45 -19.18
CA MET A 143 7.10 -0.42 -19.80
C MET A 143 7.67 -1.66 -20.49
N ALA A 144 8.96 -1.97 -20.33
CA ALA A 144 9.51 -3.17 -20.94
C ALA A 144 9.07 -4.43 -20.17
N PRO A 145 8.64 -5.51 -20.86
CA PRO A 145 8.42 -6.78 -20.21
C PRO A 145 9.74 -7.32 -19.66
N SER A 146 9.67 -8.10 -18.58
CA SER A 146 10.82 -8.77 -17.99
C SER A 146 10.39 -10.10 -17.38
N THR A 147 11.26 -11.08 -17.50
CA THR A 147 11.12 -12.41 -16.87
C THR A 147 12.29 -12.69 -15.91
N LYS A 148 13.11 -11.69 -15.60
CA LYS A 148 14.22 -11.82 -14.63
C LYS A 148 13.65 -12.10 -13.24
N TYR A 149 14.20 -13.10 -12.56
CA TYR A 149 13.84 -13.43 -11.18
C TYR A 149 14.41 -12.40 -10.20
N LEU A 150 13.67 -12.14 -9.12
CA LEU A 150 14.16 -11.36 -7.99
C LEU A 150 15.15 -12.20 -7.17
N SER A 151 16.09 -11.51 -6.50
CA SER A 151 17.02 -12.14 -5.55
C SER A 151 16.37 -12.23 -4.17
N LYS A 152 16.18 -13.45 -3.65
CA LYS A 152 15.73 -13.68 -2.26
C LYS A 152 16.70 -13.07 -1.23
N GLN A 153 17.99 -13.06 -1.56
CA GLN A 153 19.00 -12.40 -0.72
C GLN A 153 18.76 -10.88 -0.68
N THR A 154 18.55 -10.23 -1.82
CA THR A 154 18.25 -8.79 -1.86
C THR A 154 16.94 -8.49 -1.13
N MET A 155 15.91 -9.33 -1.28
CA MET A 155 14.66 -9.21 -0.52
C MET A 155 14.91 -9.22 0.98
N ARG A 156 15.66 -10.21 1.47
CA ARG A 156 16.04 -10.31 2.89
C ARG A 156 16.77 -9.07 3.37
N GLU A 157 17.86 -8.69 2.71
CA GLU A 157 18.71 -7.57 3.12
C GLU A 157 17.94 -6.24 3.16
N TYR A 158 17.12 -5.99 2.13
CA TYR A 158 16.28 -4.81 2.05
C TYR A 158 15.25 -4.76 3.19
N TYR A 159 14.53 -5.86 3.43
CA TYR A 159 13.48 -5.89 4.47
C TYR A 159 14.02 -5.97 5.89
N THR A 160 15.17 -6.62 6.13
CA THR A 160 15.84 -6.56 7.43
C THR A 160 16.26 -5.12 7.75
N THR A 161 16.85 -4.41 6.78
CA THR A 161 17.22 -3.00 6.97
C THR A 161 15.99 -2.10 7.13
N SER A 162 14.92 -2.38 6.40
CA SER A 162 13.65 -1.64 6.47
C SER A 162 12.85 -1.91 7.75
N ALA A 163 13.06 -3.09 8.37
CA ALA A 163 12.56 -3.39 9.70
C ALA A 163 13.19 -2.45 10.75
N ASP A 164 14.46 -2.10 10.55
CA ASP A 164 15.21 -1.16 11.39
C ASP A 164 15.00 0.31 11.01
N MET A 165 14.60 0.60 9.76
CA MET A 165 14.41 1.97 9.24
C MET A 165 13.10 2.11 8.44
N HIS A 166 12.08 2.68 9.09
CA HIS A 166 10.90 3.37 8.54
C HIS A 166 10.43 2.99 7.12
N HIS A 167 10.09 1.71 6.88
CA HIS A 167 9.22 1.35 5.75
C HIS A 167 7.80 1.94 5.97
N PRO A 168 7.12 2.48 4.94
CA PRO A 168 5.79 3.08 5.10
C PRO A 168 4.76 2.13 5.73
N LEU A 169 4.92 0.81 5.55
CA LEU A 169 4.15 -0.23 6.24
C LEU A 169 5.03 -1.32 6.89
N ASN A 170 6.07 -0.96 7.63
CA ASN A 170 6.71 -1.95 8.51
C ASN A 170 5.67 -2.34 9.59
N PRO A 171 5.16 -3.59 9.58
CA PRO A 171 4.07 -3.98 10.46
C PRO A 171 4.58 -4.34 11.88
N PHE A 172 5.89 -4.24 12.12
CA PHE A 172 6.56 -4.58 13.37
C PHE A 172 7.14 -3.36 14.10
N ILE A 173 6.75 -2.12 13.72
CA ILE A 173 7.13 -0.91 14.46
C ILE A 173 6.39 -0.87 15.81
N PRO A 174 7.06 -0.62 16.95
CA PRO A 174 6.38 -0.31 18.21
C PRO A 174 5.56 0.97 18.09
N GLU A 175 4.24 0.90 18.34
CA GLU A 175 3.34 2.06 18.36
C GLU A 175 3.81 3.13 19.36
N THR A 176 4.53 4.16 18.91
CA THR A 176 4.66 5.41 19.67
C THR A 176 4.99 6.58 18.75
N VAL A 177 4.05 7.50 18.51
CA VAL A 177 4.21 8.95 18.73
C VAL A 177 2.82 9.57 18.96
N ALA A 178 2.67 10.32 20.06
CA ALA A 178 1.48 11.10 20.38
C ALA A 178 1.31 12.31 19.45
N ALA A 179 0.06 12.62 19.09
CA ALA A 179 -0.29 13.79 18.28
C ALA A 179 -0.11 15.11 19.06
N SER A 180 0.98 15.82 18.80
CA SER A 180 0.99 17.28 18.62
C SER A 180 2.33 17.73 18.04
N ASP A 181 2.26 18.66 17.07
CA ASP A 181 3.35 19.25 16.27
C ASP A 181 3.99 18.33 15.22
N ILE A 182 3.21 17.80 14.27
CA ILE A 182 3.80 17.23 13.06
C ILE A 182 4.54 18.34 12.31
N ASN A 183 5.87 18.20 12.26
CA ASN A 183 6.75 19.04 11.48
C ASN A 183 6.61 18.72 9.98
N ILE A 184 5.90 19.57 9.24
CA ILE A 184 5.69 19.43 7.78
C ILE A 184 7.00 19.51 6.97
N GLN A 185 8.08 20.03 7.54
CA GLN A 185 9.37 20.13 6.84
C GLN A 185 9.98 18.77 6.52
N LYS A 186 9.73 17.76 7.38
CA LYS A 186 10.24 16.41 7.14
C LYS A 186 9.56 15.76 5.92
N PRO A 187 8.21 15.71 5.83
CA PRO A 187 7.51 15.28 4.62
C PRO A 187 7.92 16.04 3.35
N LEU A 188 8.09 17.37 3.41
CA LEU A 188 8.53 18.16 2.25
C LEU A 188 9.97 17.82 1.82
N SER A 189 10.88 17.65 2.79
CA SER A 189 12.25 17.23 2.51
C SER A 189 12.29 15.82 1.90
N ASP A 190 11.45 14.91 2.40
CA ASP A 190 11.36 13.54 1.88
C ASP A 190 10.78 13.54 0.47
N LEU A 191 9.77 14.37 0.20
CA LEU A 191 9.21 14.56 -1.14
C LEU A 191 10.23 15.12 -2.12
N LYS A 192 11.07 16.06 -1.69
CA LYS A 192 12.16 16.60 -2.51
C LYS A 192 13.19 15.54 -2.86
N SER A 193 13.51 14.64 -1.92
CA SER A 193 14.34 13.48 -2.21
C SER A 193 13.66 12.54 -3.23
N GLN A 194 12.36 12.30 -3.12
CA GLN A 194 11.61 11.49 -4.09
C GLN A 194 11.65 12.11 -5.49
N TRP A 195 11.46 13.44 -5.60
CA TRP A 195 11.52 14.15 -6.87
C TRP A 195 12.82 13.90 -7.62
N THR A 196 13.98 13.99 -6.94
CA THR A 196 15.29 13.73 -7.59
C THR A 196 15.42 12.33 -8.20
N THR A 197 14.63 11.36 -7.72
CA THR A 197 14.62 9.99 -8.27
C THR A 197 13.53 9.81 -9.33
N MET A 198 12.46 10.61 -9.26
CA MET A 198 11.25 10.42 -10.06
C MET A 198 11.05 11.47 -11.16
N GLU A 199 11.88 12.51 -11.23
CA GLU A 199 11.71 13.63 -12.18
C GLU A 199 11.55 13.19 -13.64
N ALA A 200 12.20 12.09 -14.03
CA ALA A 200 12.10 11.53 -15.38
C ALA A 200 10.70 11.00 -15.73
N TYR A 201 9.89 10.68 -14.72
CA TYR A 201 8.49 10.28 -14.88
C TYR A 201 7.57 11.49 -14.91
N PHE A 202 7.98 12.65 -14.42
CA PHE A 202 7.17 13.87 -14.40
C PHE A 202 7.48 14.77 -15.60
N GLU A 203 7.66 14.19 -16.80
CA GLU A 203 8.04 14.93 -18.01
C GLU A 203 7.02 16.04 -18.32
N GLY A 204 7.50 17.28 -18.46
CA GLY A 204 6.65 18.45 -18.69
C GLY A 204 6.03 19.07 -17.43
N ILE A 205 6.18 18.46 -16.25
CA ILE A 205 5.69 18.97 -14.96
C ILE A 205 6.85 19.63 -14.21
N GLN A 206 6.63 20.82 -13.65
CA GLN A 206 7.66 21.58 -12.93
C GLN A 206 7.73 21.16 -11.46
N GLU A 207 8.95 20.99 -10.90
CA GLU A 207 9.17 20.66 -9.49
C GLU A 207 8.43 21.64 -8.56
N ASP A 208 8.59 22.94 -8.81
CA ASP A 208 8.01 24.00 -7.98
C ASP A 208 6.47 23.88 -7.90
N GLN A 209 5.82 23.42 -8.98
CA GLN A 209 4.37 23.23 -9.00
C GLN A 209 3.94 22.08 -8.07
N VAL A 210 4.71 20.99 -8.07
CA VAL A 210 4.44 19.81 -7.24
C VAL A 210 4.74 20.12 -5.77
N MET A 211 5.86 20.77 -5.50
CA MET A 211 6.27 21.16 -4.15
C MET A 211 5.29 22.17 -3.53
N GLN A 212 4.81 23.14 -4.30
CA GLN A 212 3.82 24.11 -3.81
C GLN A 212 2.50 23.41 -3.43
N LYS A 213 1.98 22.51 -4.29
CA LYS A 213 0.77 21.75 -3.99
C LYS A 213 0.95 20.82 -2.79
N ALA A 214 2.13 20.26 -2.61
CA ALA A 214 2.44 19.46 -1.43
C ALA A 214 2.47 20.28 -0.15
N GLU A 215 3.06 21.48 -0.17
CA GLU A 215 3.05 22.37 0.98
C GLU A 215 1.62 22.80 1.34
N ASP A 216 0.84 23.22 0.34
CA ASP A 216 -0.55 23.63 0.52
C ASP A 216 -1.41 22.49 1.12
N LEU A 217 -1.29 21.28 0.57
CA LEU A 217 -2.03 20.12 1.06
C LEU A 217 -1.59 19.71 2.47
N LEU A 218 -0.29 19.77 2.78
CA LEU A 218 0.22 19.49 4.13
C LEU A 218 -0.31 20.49 5.16
N LEU A 219 -0.43 21.77 4.80
CA LEU A 219 -1.00 22.80 5.66
C LEU A 219 -2.48 22.52 5.95
N ILE A 220 -3.25 22.13 4.93
CA ILE A 220 -4.66 21.74 5.08
C ILE A 220 -4.78 20.50 5.98
N LEU A 221 -4.04 19.42 5.67
CA LEU A 221 -4.12 18.17 6.41
C LEU A 221 -3.65 18.29 7.86
N ARG A 222 -2.75 19.23 8.15
CA ARG A 222 -2.29 19.53 9.52
C ARG A 222 -3.42 20.03 10.43
N GLU A 223 -4.44 20.70 9.91
CA GLU A 223 -5.56 21.22 10.71
C GLU A 223 -6.35 20.11 11.41
N PHE A 224 -6.37 18.91 10.81
CA PHE A 224 -7.01 17.72 11.36
C PHE A 224 -6.20 17.02 12.47
N LYS A 225 -5.00 17.53 12.79
CA LYS A 225 -4.11 16.98 13.82
C LYS A 225 -3.89 15.45 13.68
N PRO A 226 -3.43 14.98 12.51
CA PRO A 226 -3.14 13.57 12.34
C PRO A 226 -2.07 13.08 13.34
N THR A 227 -2.11 11.79 13.67
CA THR A 227 -1.00 11.10 14.35
C THR A 227 0.14 10.80 13.37
N ARG A 228 -0.17 10.65 12.08
CA ARG A 228 0.80 10.34 11.03
C ARG A 228 0.42 10.99 9.70
N LEU A 229 1.42 11.55 9.03
CA LEU A 229 1.33 12.01 7.64
C LEU A 229 2.30 11.21 6.77
N VAL A 230 1.79 10.71 5.65
CA VAL A 230 2.55 10.06 4.59
C VAL A 230 2.41 10.92 3.34
N VAL A 231 3.51 11.23 2.66
CA VAL A 231 3.53 12.04 1.43
C VAL A 231 4.43 11.37 0.41
N GLU A 232 3.91 11.15 -0.80
CA GLU A 232 4.58 10.36 -1.81
C GLU A 232 4.30 10.87 -3.23
N LEU A 233 5.27 10.75 -4.14
CA LEU A 233 5.05 10.84 -5.58
C LEU A 233 4.78 9.44 -6.15
N THR A 234 3.87 9.34 -7.11
CA THR A 234 3.59 8.10 -7.85
C THR A 234 4.20 8.16 -9.25
N TYR A 235 4.41 6.99 -9.85
CA TYR A 235 4.87 6.90 -11.24
C TYR A 235 3.75 7.24 -12.25
N ASP A 236 2.50 7.35 -11.79
CA ASP A 236 1.32 7.75 -12.57
C ASP A 236 1.08 9.27 -12.47
N HIS A 237 2.14 10.04 -12.21
CA HIS A 237 2.14 11.50 -12.06
C HIS A 237 1.30 12.06 -10.91
N ASP A 238 1.06 11.29 -9.83
CA ASP A 238 0.30 11.79 -8.69
C ASP A 238 1.19 12.24 -7.53
N LEU A 239 0.71 13.27 -6.81
CA LEU A 239 1.09 13.55 -5.43
C LEU A 239 0.05 12.91 -4.51
N TYR A 240 0.44 11.88 -3.78
CA TYR A 240 -0.41 11.17 -2.84
C TYR A 240 -0.07 11.55 -1.40
N MET A 241 -1.10 11.75 -0.58
CA MET A 241 -0.99 11.92 0.86
C MET A 241 -1.98 11.07 1.63
N ARG A 242 -1.52 10.56 2.78
CA ARG A 242 -2.37 9.91 3.78
C ARG A 242 -2.20 10.59 5.13
N ALA A 243 -3.32 11.00 5.72
CA ALA A 243 -3.39 11.50 7.08
C ALA A 243 -4.13 10.49 7.97
N GLU A 244 -3.44 9.94 8.95
CA GLU A 244 -4.00 9.01 9.94
C GLU A 244 -4.40 9.80 11.18
N MET A 245 -5.65 9.70 11.61
CA MET A 245 -6.22 10.48 12.71
C MET A 245 -6.25 9.68 14.02
N PRO A 246 -6.18 10.34 15.19
CA PRO A 246 -6.18 9.65 16.49
C PRO A 246 -7.39 8.76 16.77
N ASP A 247 -8.52 9.03 16.13
CA ASP A 247 -9.80 8.34 16.30
C ASP A 247 -9.99 7.15 15.32
N GLY A 248 -8.95 6.82 14.56
CA GLY A 248 -8.93 5.72 13.60
C GLY A 248 -9.40 6.09 12.19
N HIS A 249 -9.69 7.37 11.93
CA HIS A 249 -9.94 7.84 10.56
C HIS A 249 -8.65 7.91 9.74
N ASN A 250 -8.74 7.65 8.44
CA ASN A 250 -7.65 7.81 7.51
C ASN A 250 -8.15 8.59 6.29
N LEU A 251 -7.59 9.78 6.06
CA LEU A 251 -7.91 10.59 4.90
C LEU A 251 -6.83 10.41 3.83
N HIS A 252 -7.25 9.95 2.66
CA HIS A 252 -6.42 9.75 1.49
C HIS A 252 -6.70 10.89 0.51
N VAL A 253 -5.63 11.50 0.00
CA VAL A 253 -5.70 12.57 -1.00
C VAL A 253 -4.72 12.24 -2.12
N SER A 254 -5.15 12.30 -3.38
CA SER A 254 -4.29 12.15 -4.55
C SER A 254 -4.50 13.32 -5.49
N ILE A 255 -3.42 13.96 -5.94
CA ILE A 255 -3.48 15.05 -6.93
C ILE A 255 -2.74 14.60 -8.17
N THR A 256 -3.45 14.50 -9.29
CA THR A 256 -2.89 14.10 -10.58
C THR A 256 -2.29 15.29 -11.31
N PHE A 257 -1.16 15.07 -11.98
CA PHE A 257 -0.46 16.06 -12.80
C PHE A 257 -0.32 15.60 -14.25
N GLY A 258 0.09 16.52 -15.12
CA GLY A 258 0.42 16.20 -16.52
C GLY A 258 -0.81 16.10 -17.43
N GLU A 259 -0.68 15.35 -18.52
CA GLU A 259 -1.71 15.25 -19.57
C GLU A 259 -3.01 14.58 -19.08
N ASP A 260 -2.92 13.75 -18.04
CA ASP A 260 -4.06 13.05 -17.44
C ASP A 260 -4.78 13.88 -16.38
N SER A 261 -4.27 15.07 -16.03
CA SER A 261 -4.90 15.97 -15.05
C SER A 261 -6.04 16.77 -15.69
N ASP A 262 -7.28 16.52 -15.27
CA ASP A 262 -8.41 17.44 -15.50
C ASP A 262 -8.41 18.57 -14.44
N PRO A 263 -8.23 19.85 -14.80
CA PRO A 263 -8.24 20.94 -13.82
C PRO A 263 -9.52 21.05 -12.99
N GLU A 264 -10.65 20.52 -13.48
CA GLU A 264 -11.93 20.50 -12.75
C GLU A 264 -12.05 19.30 -11.80
N ASP A 265 -11.21 18.27 -11.94
CA ASP A 265 -11.34 16.99 -11.22
C ASP A 265 -10.02 16.29 -10.85
N ASN A 266 -8.91 17.02 -10.80
CA ASN A 266 -7.56 16.45 -10.62
C ASN A 266 -7.23 16.00 -9.19
N THR A 267 -8.16 16.14 -8.25
CA THR A 267 -7.90 15.82 -6.85
C THR A 267 -8.92 14.82 -6.32
N PHE A 268 -8.46 13.62 -6.05
CA PHE A 268 -9.26 12.56 -5.43
C PHE A 268 -9.12 12.56 -3.92
N LEU A 269 -10.23 12.39 -3.21
CA LEU A 269 -10.34 12.35 -1.76
C LEU A 269 -11.08 11.08 -1.35
N ALA A 270 -10.59 10.38 -0.33
CA ALA A 270 -11.32 9.28 0.28
C ALA A 270 -11.09 9.23 1.79
N LEU A 271 -12.18 9.10 2.55
CA LEU A 271 -12.12 8.96 4.01
C LEU A 271 -12.46 7.53 4.40
N PHE A 272 -11.62 6.95 5.26
CA PHE A 272 -11.80 5.63 5.83
C PHE A 272 -11.95 5.74 7.35
N HIS A 273 -12.71 4.84 7.97
CA HIS A 273 -12.70 4.62 9.42
C HIS A 273 -12.57 3.13 9.67
N ASN A 274 -11.62 2.72 10.51
CA ASN A 274 -11.41 1.29 10.82
C ASN A 274 -11.31 0.39 9.57
N LYS A 275 -10.68 0.90 8.49
CA LYS A 275 -10.48 0.22 7.20
C LYS A 275 -11.74 0.10 6.31
N GLU A 276 -12.87 0.69 6.69
CA GLU A 276 -14.05 0.83 5.84
C GLU A 276 -14.08 2.20 5.18
N GLU A 277 -14.35 2.25 3.87
CA GLU A 277 -14.52 3.52 3.15
C GLU A 277 -15.85 4.16 3.53
N LEU A 278 -15.79 5.37 4.09
CA LEU A 278 -16.98 6.14 4.44
C LEU A 278 -17.51 6.92 3.25
N TRP A 279 -16.61 7.48 2.45
CA TRP A 279 -16.92 8.21 1.22
C TRP A 279 -15.65 8.44 0.40
N ASN A 280 -15.85 8.67 -0.89
CA ASN A 280 -14.86 9.22 -1.80
C ASN A 280 -15.50 10.30 -2.68
N VAL A 281 -14.69 11.24 -3.16
CA VAL A 281 -15.10 12.33 -4.06
C VAL A 281 -13.88 12.84 -4.83
N SER A 282 -14.11 13.31 -6.05
CA SER A 282 -13.10 14.03 -6.82
C SER A 282 -13.50 15.51 -6.95
N CYS A 283 -12.52 16.40 -7.00
CA CYS A 283 -12.71 17.84 -7.14
C CYS A 283 -11.47 18.51 -7.73
N ALA A 284 -11.62 19.78 -8.12
CA ALA A 284 -10.47 20.63 -8.42
C ALA A 284 -9.67 20.92 -7.15
N PHE A 285 -8.34 20.94 -7.23
CA PHE A 285 -7.47 21.20 -6.06
C PHE A 285 -7.81 22.51 -5.32
N ASN A 286 -8.20 23.56 -6.04
CA ASN A 286 -8.57 24.85 -5.43
C ASN A 286 -9.91 24.81 -4.68
N GLN A 287 -10.69 23.74 -4.84
CA GLN A 287 -11.95 23.48 -4.13
C GLN A 287 -11.78 22.43 -3.02
N LEU A 288 -10.57 21.96 -2.76
CA LEU A 288 -10.30 20.86 -1.83
C LEU A 288 -10.78 21.18 -0.40
N SER A 289 -10.47 22.37 0.13
CA SER A 289 -10.90 22.78 1.48
C SER A 289 -12.42 22.83 1.59
N ASP A 290 -13.10 23.48 0.64
CA ASP A 290 -14.57 23.56 0.61
C ASP A 290 -15.22 22.18 0.48
N THR A 291 -14.60 21.28 -0.29
CA THR A 291 -15.04 19.90 -0.47
C THR A 291 -14.87 19.09 0.81
N LEU A 292 -13.72 19.21 1.49
CA LEU A 292 -13.49 18.57 2.79
C LEU A 292 -14.49 19.05 3.83
N ASP A 293 -14.68 20.36 3.94
CA ASP A 293 -15.68 20.95 4.84
C ASP A 293 -17.08 20.43 4.53
N THR A 294 -17.45 20.36 3.25
CA THR A 294 -18.76 19.86 2.85
C THR A 294 -18.94 18.38 3.21
N GLN A 295 -17.98 17.53 2.88
CA GLN A 295 -18.07 16.09 3.13
C GLN A 295 -18.07 15.75 4.62
N LEU A 296 -17.24 16.46 5.41
CA LEU A 296 -17.15 16.25 6.85
C LEU A 296 -18.36 16.82 7.60
N ASN A 297 -18.94 17.92 7.13
CA ASN A 297 -20.15 18.51 7.71
C ASN A 297 -21.44 17.79 7.29
N GLN A 298 -21.52 17.24 6.07
CA GLN A 298 -22.70 16.51 5.58
C GLN A 298 -22.95 15.16 6.29
N LYS A 299 -21.97 14.64 7.04
CA LYS A 299 -22.05 13.33 7.71
C LYS A 299 -21.94 13.35 9.25
N GLU A 300 -22.00 14.51 9.91
CA GLU A 300 -21.85 14.64 11.37
C GLU A 300 -20.68 13.81 11.95
N LEU A 301 -19.45 14.27 11.72
CA LEU A 301 -18.34 14.03 12.67
C LEU A 301 -18.31 15.13 13.76
N VAL A 302 -19.49 15.52 14.23
CA VAL A 302 -19.67 16.37 15.42
C VAL A 302 -20.56 15.61 16.40
N ALA A 303 -19.92 14.78 17.23
CA ALA A 303 -20.41 14.36 18.53
C ALA A 303 -19.21 14.05 19.44
#